data_AF-A0A962D4U0-F1
#
_entry.id   AF-A0A962D4U0-F1
#
_cell.length_a   1.000
_cell.length_b   1.000
_cell.length_c   1.000
_cell.angle_alpha   90.00
_cell.angle_beta   90.00
_cell.angle_gamma   90.00
#
_symmetry.space_group_name_H-M   'P 1'
#
loop_
_entity.id
_entity.type
_entity.pdbx_description
1 polymer ?
#
loop_
_entity_poly.entity_id
_entity_poly.type
_entity_poly.pdbx_seq_one_letter_code
_entity_poly.pdbx_strand_id
1 'polypeptide(L)'
;MKLVSGALARTTSGLNLRSEPRVTDGNIVAVLVKDALAWAVADPAGLWVKVRANGWTVDGKTLYFEADTRSGVKATVRQPAALVYEGEPDPGGWRRASLVGYVSTGYLTVVDGPA
;
A
#
# COMPACT_ATOMS: atom_id res chain seq x y z
N MET A 1 -14.99 -13.74 -4.09
CA MET A 1 -14.65 -12.55 -4.88
C MET A 1 -13.26 -12.72 -5.48
N LYS A 2 -13.03 -12.23 -6.70
CA LYS A 2 -11.77 -12.40 -7.42
C LYS A 2 -10.89 -11.17 -7.24
N LEU A 3 -9.57 -11.36 -7.21
CA LEU A 3 -8.63 -10.25 -7.24
C LEU A 3 -8.57 -9.73 -8.68
N VAL A 4 -9.19 -8.59 -8.93
CA VAL A 4 -9.29 -7.90 -10.24
C VAL A 4 -9.12 -6.41 -10.03
N SER A 5 -8.93 -5.64 -11.10
CA SER A 5 -8.89 -4.18 -11.03
C SER A 5 -10.08 -3.62 -10.25
N GLY A 6 -9.82 -2.72 -9.30
CA GLY A 6 -10.83 -2.14 -8.42
C GLY A 6 -11.16 -2.96 -7.18
N ALA A 7 -10.71 -4.21 -7.08
CA ALA A 7 -10.93 -5.02 -5.89
C ALA A 7 -10.19 -4.45 -4.68
N LEU A 8 -10.86 -4.41 -3.54
CA LEU A 8 -10.26 -4.16 -2.24
C LEU A 8 -9.74 -5.47 -1.67
N ALA A 9 -8.46 -5.50 -1.32
CA ALA A 9 -7.83 -6.64 -0.70
C ALA A 9 -7.17 -6.28 0.63
N ARG A 10 -7.01 -7.29 1.47
CA ARG A 10 -6.32 -7.23 2.76
C ARG A 10 -5.08 -8.10 2.69
N THR A 11 -3.96 -7.59 3.17
CA THR A 11 -2.71 -8.34 3.29
C THR A 11 -2.79 -9.38 4.42
N THR A 12 -2.34 -10.61 4.18
CA THR A 12 -2.40 -11.69 5.19
C THR A 12 -1.19 -11.72 6.13
N SER A 13 -0.12 -10.99 5.79
CA SER A 13 1.14 -10.88 6.53
C SER A 13 1.86 -9.58 6.18
N GLY A 14 3.08 -9.37 6.69
CA GLY A 14 3.95 -8.29 6.23
C GLY A 14 4.30 -8.49 4.75
N LEU A 15 3.87 -7.56 3.89
CA LEU A 15 3.94 -7.70 2.44
C LEU A 15 4.79 -6.61 1.81
N ASN A 16 5.87 -7.02 1.13
CA ASN A 16 6.71 -6.09 0.37
C ASN A 16 5.94 -5.53 -0.83
N LEU A 17 5.76 -4.22 -0.84
CA LEU A 17 5.34 -3.45 -2.00
C LEU A 17 6.58 -3.10 -2.81
N ARG A 18 6.56 -3.42 -4.09
CA ARG A 18 7.72 -3.29 -4.99
C ARG A 18 7.44 -2.33 -6.13
N SER A 19 8.46 -1.66 -6.66
CA SER A 19 8.31 -0.79 -7.83
C SER A 19 8.10 -1.59 -9.13
N GLU A 20 8.49 -2.87 -9.15
CA GLU A 20 8.41 -3.77 -10.31
C GLU A 20 7.95 -5.18 -9.88
N PRO A 21 7.32 -5.96 -10.78
CA PRO A 21 6.83 -7.32 -10.51
C PRO A 21 7.96 -8.37 -10.53
N ARG A 22 9.01 -8.15 -9.72
CA ARG A 22 10.14 -9.09 -9.54
C ARG A 22 10.72 -8.99 -8.14
N VAL A 23 11.39 -10.05 -7.68
CA VAL A 23 12.02 -10.08 -6.35
C VAL A 23 13.46 -9.57 -6.46
N THR A 24 13.70 -8.34 -6.01
CA THR A 24 15.04 -7.74 -5.93
C THR A 24 15.06 -6.75 -4.77
N ASP A 25 16.06 -6.78 -3.89
CA ASP A 25 16.01 -5.95 -2.66
C ASP A 25 15.91 -4.45 -2.95
N GLY A 26 16.58 -3.99 -4.01
CA GLY A 26 16.55 -2.58 -4.44
C GLY A 26 15.19 -2.07 -4.92
N ASN A 27 14.21 -2.95 -5.15
CA ASN A 27 12.89 -2.55 -5.64
C ASN A 27 11.80 -2.51 -4.56
N ILE A 28 12.12 -2.78 -3.29
CA ILE A 28 11.15 -2.67 -2.19
C ILE A 28 10.92 -1.19 -1.87
N VAL A 29 9.72 -0.69 -2.14
CA VAL A 29 9.33 0.70 -1.86
C VAL A 29 8.73 0.87 -0.47
N ALA A 30 8.04 -0.16 0.03
CA ALA A 30 7.43 -0.18 1.35
C ALA A 30 7.15 -1.61 1.80
N VAL A 31 6.87 -1.78 3.10
CA VAL A 31 6.33 -3.01 3.67
C VAL A 31 4.95 -2.67 4.23
N LEU A 32 3.91 -3.25 3.64
CA LEU A 32 2.54 -3.19 4.17
C LEU A 32 2.45 -4.13 5.36
N VAL A 33 1.85 -3.68 6.46
CA VAL A 33 1.67 -4.55 7.64
C VAL A 33 0.59 -5.60 7.38
N LYS A 34 0.53 -6.65 8.20
CA LYS A 34 -0.60 -7.57 8.19
C LYS A 34 -1.91 -6.80 8.39
N ASP A 35 -2.96 -7.25 7.70
CA ASP A 35 -4.30 -6.67 7.69
C ASP A 35 -4.41 -5.26 7.07
N ALA A 36 -3.35 -4.75 6.44
CA ALA A 36 -3.41 -3.53 5.65
C ALA A 36 -4.34 -3.70 4.43
N LEU A 37 -5.14 -2.66 4.18
CA LEU A 37 -6.02 -2.58 3.01
C LEU A 37 -5.29 -1.96 1.81
N ALA A 38 -5.48 -2.56 0.64
CA ALA A 38 -4.97 -2.07 -0.63
C ALA A 38 -5.96 -2.34 -1.76
N TRP A 39 -6.07 -1.40 -2.69
CA TRP A 39 -6.90 -1.56 -3.90
C TRP A 39 -6.05 -2.10 -5.04
N ALA A 40 -6.50 -3.13 -5.72
CA ALA A 40 -5.93 -3.53 -6.99
C ALA A 40 -6.18 -2.43 -8.03
N VAL A 41 -5.12 -1.97 -8.70
CA VAL A 41 -5.22 -0.94 -9.76
C VAL A 41 -5.22 -1.52 -11.16
N ALA A 42 -4.98 -2.83 -11.27
CA ALA A 42 -4.99 -3.60 -12.51
C ALA A 42 -5.30 -5.05 -12.18
N ASP A 43 -5.69 -5.81 -13.20
CA ASP A 43 -5.83 -7.27 -13.05
C ASP A 43 -4.47 -7.92 -12.73
N PRO A 44 -4.47 -9.02 -11.96
CA PRO A 44 -3.25 -9.77 -11.70
C PRO A 44 -2.59 -10.29 -12.98
N ALA A 45 -1.27 -10.18 -13.05
CA ALA A 45 -0.44 -10.75 -14.10
C ALA A 45 0.51 -11.78 -13.47
N GLY A 46 0.19 -13.06 -13.63
CA GLY A 46 0.92 -14.14 -12.98
C GLY A 46 0.82 -14.06 -11.45
N LEU A 47 1.97 -14.04 -10.78
CA LEU A 47 2.07 -13.98 -9.31
C LEU A 47 1.99 -12.56 -8.74
N TRP A 48 1.77 -11.55 -9.59
CA TRP A 48 1.84 -10.15 -9.21
C TRP A 48 0.54 -9.41 -9.48
N VAL A 49 0.21 -8.47 -8.60
CA VAL A 49 -0.84 -7.49 -8.83
C VAL A 49 -0.30 -6.11 -8.49
N LYS A 50 -0.65 -5.11 -9.28
CA LYS A 50 -0.36 -3.72 -8.94
C LYS A 50 -1.45 -3.22 -7.99
N VAL A 51 -1.06 -2.61 -6.88
CA VAL A 51 -1.99 -2.13 -5.84
C VAL A 51 -1.67 -0.68 -5.46
N ARG A 52 -2.68 -0.02 -4.89
CA ARG A 52 -2.57 1.26 -4.21
C ARG A 52 -2.92 1.10 -2.73
N ALA A 53 -2.04 1.55 -1.85
CA ALA A 53 -2.29 1.65 -0.41
C ALA A 53 -2.31 3.12 -0.01
N ASN A 54 -3.44 3.58 0.54
CA ASN A 54 -3.63 4.97 0.97
C ASN A 54 -3.47 5.11 2.48
N GLY A 55 -3.06 6.27 2.97
CA GLY A 55 -3.08 6.59 4.39
C GLY A 55 -2.54 7.98 4.67
N TRP A 56 -2.07 8.18 5.90
CA TRP A 56 -1.54 9.46 6.38
C TRP A 56 -0.08 9.35 6.76
N THR A 57 0.69 10.40 6.54
CA THR A 57 2.09 10.46 6.97
C THR A 57 2.46 11.87 7.39
N VAL A 58 3.39 11.99 8.33
CA VAL A 58 3.97 13.27 8.78
C VAL A 58 5.49 13.30 8.55
N ASP A 59 6.13 12.13 8.43
CA ASP A 59 7.58 11.98 8.34
C ASP A 59 8.06 11.40 7.00
N GLY A 60 7.13 10.97 6.13
CA GLY A 60 7.43 10.29 4.87
C GLY A 60 8.04 8.88 5.03
N LYS A 61 8.10 8.36 6.26
CA LYS A 61 8.67 7.04 6.61
C LYS A 61 7.61 6.05 7.05
N THR A 62 6.49 6.54 7.57
CA THR A 62 5.40 5.70 8.06
C THR A 62 4.07 6.15 7.48
N LEU A 63 3.29 5.21 6.98
CA LEU A 63 1.91 5.42 6.56
C LEU A 63 0.97 4.89 7.65
N TYR A 64 0.09 5.72 8.16
CA TYR A 64 -0.85 5.44 9.23
C TYR A 64 -2.28 5.29 8.68
N PHE A 65 -3.17 4.67 9.47
CA PHE A 65 -4.60 4.62 9.12
C PHE A 65 -5.26 6.01 9.24
N GLU A 66 -4.90 6.77 10.27
CA GLU A 66 -5.42 8.11 10.58
C GLU A 66 -4.28 9.12 10.78
N ALA A 67 -4.58 10.42 10.73
CA ALA A 67 -3.65 11.52 11.01
C ALA A 67 -3.33 11.67 12.52
N ASP A 68 -2.86 10.59 13.15
CA ASP A 68 -2.49 10.53 14.56
C ASP A 68 -1.34 9.51 14.72
N THR A 69 -0.28 9.85 15.46
CA THR A 69 0.86 8.95 15.69
C THR A 69 0.50 7.74 16.57
N ARG A 70 -0.62 7.82 17.29
CA ARG A 70 -1.21 6.71 18.06
C ARG A 70 -2.07 5.80 17.19
N SER A 71 -2.36 6.20 15.94
CA SER A 71 -3.05 5.35 14.98
C SER A 71 -2.21 4.14 14.62
N GLY A 72 -2.87 3.08 14.15
CA GLY A 72 -2.17 1.92 13.62
C GLY A 72 -1.27 2.28 12.44
N VAL A 73 -0.13 1.60 12.35
CA VAL A 73 0.73 1.66 11.17
C VAL A 73 0.13 0.80 10.08
N LYS A 74 0.03 1.34 8.87
CA LYS A 74 -0.38 0.64 7.64
C LYS A 74 0.81 0.19 6.82
N ALA A 75 1.86 1.00 6.74
CA ALA A 75 3.08 0.66 6.03
C ALA A 75 4.32 1.34 6.60
N THR A 76 5.45 0.64 6.51
CA THR A 76 6.78 1.25 6.66
C THR A 76 7.35 1.54 5.28
N VAL A 77 7.65 2.80 5.01
CA VAL A 77 8.16 3.29 3.73
C VAL A 77 9.68 3.12 3.70
N ARG A 78 10.19 2.46 2.66
CA ARG A 78 11.63 2.27 2.42
C ARG A 78 12.17 3.30 1.44
N GLN A 79 11.33 3.75 0.51
CA GLN A 79 11.67 4.76 -0.49
C GLN A 79 10.67 5.90 -0.42
N PRO A 80 10.96 6.99 0.35
CA PRO A 80 10.04 8.12 0.50
C PRO A 80 9.64 8.78 -0.83
N ALA A 81 10.49 8.71 -1.85
CA ALA A 81 10.19 9.21 -3.20
C ALA A 81 9.05 8.45 -3.90
N ALA A 82 8.66 7.27 -3.42
CA ALA A 82 7.52 6.51 -3.94
C ALA A 82 6.17 6.99 -3.37
N LEU A 83 6.17 7.85 -2.36
CA LEU A 83 4.94 8.44 -1.84
C LEU A 83 4.38 9.46 -2.83
N VAL A 84 3.12 9.28 -3.17
CA VAL A 84 2.34 10.28 -3.90
C VAL A 84 1.48 11.01 -2.87
N TYR A 85 1.83 12.26 -2.60
CA TYR A 85 1.09 13.08 -1.67
C TYR A 85 -0.16 13.71 -2.30
N GLU A 86 -1.22 13.80 -1.52
CA GLU A 86 -2.50 14.37 -1.93
C GLU A 86 -2.79 15.63 -1.10
N GLY A 87 -2.97 16.77 -1.77
CA GLY A 87 -3.25 18.06 -1.11
C GLY A 87 -2.04 18.63 -0.35
N GLU A 88 -2.28 19.69 0.40
CA GLU A 88 -1.29 20.29 1.31
C GLU A 88 -1.31 19.59 2.69
N PRO A 89 -0.20 19.61 3.44
CA PRO A 89 -0.22 19.12 4.82
C PRO A 89 -1.17 19.95 5.69
N ASP A 90 -1.79 19.30 6.68
CA ASP A 90 -2.59 19.98 7.70
C ASP A 90 -1.71 20.79 8.67
N PRO A 91 -2.29 21.58 9.59
CA PRO A 91 -1.50 22.35 10.56
C PRO A 91 -0.60 21.52 11.48
N GLY A 92 -0.87 20.21 11.62
CA GLY A 92 -0.04 19.25 12.35
C GLY A 92 1.05 18.61 11.50
N GLY A 93 1.17 18.99 10.22
CA GLY A 93 2.13 18.42 9.27
C GLY A 93 1.67 17.11 8.63
N TRP A 94 0.47 16.62 8.94
CA TRP A 94 -0.04 15.38 8.37
C TRP A 94 -0.50 15.60 6.95
N ARG A 95 -0.13 14.66 6.09
CA ARG A 95 -0.50 14.67 4.69
C ARG A 95 -1.07 13.33 4.28
N ARG A 96 -2.14 13.35 3.49
CA ARG A 96 -2.61 12.15 2.80
C ARG A 96 -1.55 11.73 1.78
N ALA A 97 -1.27 10.45 1.73
CA ALA A 97 -0.35 9.90 0.77
C ALA A 97 -0.82 8.51 0.32
N SER A 98 -0.40 8.15 -0.89
CA SER A 98 -0.57 6.82 -1.43
C SER A 98 0.76 6.23 -1.86
N LEU A 99 0.86 4.91 -1.72
CA LEU A 99 1.92 4.10 -2.28
C LEU A 99 1.32 3.24 -3.40
N VAL A 100 1.98 3.20 -4.54
CA VAL A 100 1.57 2.37 -5.68
C VAL A 100 2.72 1.46 -6.08
N GLY A 101 2.44 0.17 -6.22
CA GLY A 101 3.47 -0.82 -6.56
C GLY A 101 2.90 -2.21 -6.75
N TYR A 102 3.78 -3.18 -6.93
CA TYR A 102 3.46 -4.58 -7.14
C TYR A 102 3.60 -5.37 -5.84
N VAL A 103 2.64 -6.23 -5.56
CA VAL A 103 2.68 -7.20 -4.46
C VAL A 103 2.41 -8.60 -5.00
N SER A 104 2.81 -9.61 -4.24
CA SER A 104 2.49 -10.99 -4.57
C SER A 104 1.02 -11.29 -4.27
N THR A 105 0.34 -11.91 -5.23
CA THR A 105 -1.09 -12.26 -5.14
C THR A 105 -1.39 -13.28 -4.02
N GLY A 106 -0.42 -14.13 -3.68
CA GLY A 106 -0.58 -15.17 -2.64
C GLY A 106 -0.69 -14.63 -1.22
N TYR A 107 -0.45 -13.34 -1.00
CA TYR A 107 -0.50 -12.69 0.32
C TYR A 107 -1.66 -11.70 0.45
N LEU A 108 -2.67 -11.83 -0.41
CA LEU A 108 -3.87 -11.00 -0.41
C LEU A 108 -5.13 -11.85 -0.23
N THR A 109 -6.06 -11.34 0.56
CA THR A 109 -7.44 -11.83 0.63
C THR A 109 -8.37 -10.73 0.15
N VAL A 110 -9.20 -11.02 -0.86
CA VAL A 110 -10.17 -10.05 -1.38
C VAL A 110 -11.26 -9.83 -0.33
N VAL A 111 -11.50 -8.56 -0.01
CA VAL A 111 -12.50 -8.11 0.98
C VAL A 111 -13.77 -7.66 0.28
N ASP A 112 -13.61 -6.92 -0.83
CA ASP A 112 -14.69 -6.37 -1.63
C ASP A 112 -14.20 -6.18 -3.07
N GLY A 113 -15.10 -6.01 -4.03
CA GLY A 113 -14.72 -5.70 -5.40
C GLY A 113 -15.78 -6.03 -6.46
N PRO A 114 -15.48 -5.70 -7.72
CA PRO A 114 -16.34 -6.06 -8.84
C PRO A 114 -16.58 -7.58 -8.86
N ALA A 115 -17.81 -7.97 -9.19
CA ALA A 115 -18.20 -9.38 -9.36
C ALA A 115 -17.47 -10.01 -10.56
#